data_AF-A0A0K1EE94-F1
#
_entry.id   AF-A0A0K1EE94-F1
#
_cell.length_a   1.000
_cell.length_b   1.000
_cell.length_c   1.000
_cell.angle_alpha   90.00
_cell.angle_beta   90.00
_cell.angle_gamma   90.00
#
_symmetry.space_group_name_H-M   'P 1'
#
loop_
_entity.id
_entity.type
_entity.pdbx_description
1 polymer ?
#
loop_
_entity_poly.entity_id
_entity_poly.type
_entity_poly.pdbx_seq_one_letter_code
_entity_poly.pdbx_strand_id
1 'polypeptide(L)'
;MRMQGGEAGSWPERLPYKKGTAIPPGYTLKTRTRLGLVIAGAVTFGTAYAASVATAVVGTAQGSTELIPLLVPVVGPMITIPTYYLAESRDDGGTAVGVLMLDALVQSGGLVLLMAGLRFKKKELVRKDVGLSHVEVTPMPMGVGGLGLGVMGSM
;
A
#
# COMPACT_ATOMS: atom_id res chain seq x y z
N MET A 1 -21.40 19.36 -38.11
CA MET A 1 -21.05 20.08 -36.87
C MET A 1 -19.53 20.03 -36.69
N ARG A 2 -18.83 21.12 -37.02
CA ARG A 2 -17.37 21.26 -36.89
C ARG A 2 -17.06 21.51 -35.41
N MET A 3 -16.40 20.56 -34.75
CA MET A 3 -15.83 20.78 -33.41
C MET A 3 -14.66 21.76 -33.58
N GLN A 4 -14.90 23.04 -33.31
CA GLN A 4 -13.85 24.04 -33.20
C GLN A 4 -12.89 23.58 -32.11
N GLY A 5 -11.58 23.58 -32.43
CA GLY A 5 -10.52 23.28 -31.49
C GLY A 5 -10.50 24.34 -30.39
N GLY A 6 -11.18 24.06 -29.28
CA GLY A 6 -11.02 24.81 -28.05
C GLY A 6 -9.61 24.62 -27.54
N GLU A 7 -8.89 25.72 -27.35
CA GLU A 7 -7.54 25.76 -26.82
C GLU A 7 -7.44 24.92 -25.54
N ALA A 8 -6.47 24.01 -25.51
CA ALA A 8 -6.26 23.06 -24.41
C ALA A 8 -6.13 23.76 -23.04
N GLY A 9 -5.82 25.05 -23.02
CA GLY A 9 -5.67 25.88 -21.81
C GLY A 9 -6.92 26.00 -20.93
N SER A 10 -8.14 25.86 -21.47
CA SER A 10 -9.38 25.99 -20.67
C SER A 10 -9.84 24.68 -19.99
N TRP A 11 -9.27 23.55 -20.37
CA TRP A 11 -9.66 22.24 -19.85
C TRP A 11 -8.89 21.86 -18.58
N PRO A 12 -9.42 20.98 -17.70
CA PRO A 12 -8.68 20.52 -16.53
C PRO A 12 -7.38 19.82 -16.94
N GLU A 13 -6.30 20.05 -16.21
CA GLU A 13 -5.00 19.39 -16.45
C GLU A 13 -5.12 17.86 -16.56
N ARG A 14 -6.05 17.27 -15.79
CA ARG A 14 -6.29 15.84 -15.72
C ARG A 14 -7.74 15.52 -16.02
N LEU A 15 -7.94 14.53 -16.89
CA LEU A 15 -9.25 14.00 -17.21
C LEU A 15 -9.28 12.48 -16.91
N PRO A 16 -10.35 11.98 -16.26
CA PRO A 16 -10.51 10.55 -16.06
C PRO A 16 -10.69 9.86 -17.41
N TYR A 17 -9.84 8.87 -17.71
CA TYR A 17 -9.98 8.09 -18.94
C TYR A 17 -11.09 7.06 -18.79
N LYS A 18 -12.09 7.10 -19.68
CA LYS A 18 -13.08 6.03 -19.84
C LYS A 18 -12.68 5.15 -21.02
N LYS A 19 -12.67 3.83 -20.82
CA LYS A 19 -12.28 2.89 -21.89
C LYS A 19 -13.26 3.05 -23.07
N GLY A 20 -12.73 3.34 -24.26
CA GLY A 20 -13.53 3.50 -25.48
C GLY A 20 -13.90 4.95 -25.83
N THR A 21 -13.54 5.94 -25.01
CA THR A 21 -13.72 7.35 -25.39
C THR A 21 -12.54 7.85 -26.21
N ALA A 22 -12.82 8.64 -27.25
CA ALA A 22 -11.78 9.32 -28.02
C ALA A 22 -10.92 10.22 -27.11
N ILE A 23 -9.61 10.23 -27.34
CA ILE A 23 -8.68 11.07 -26.60
C ILE A 23 -8.81 12.50 -27.13
N PRO A 24 -9.13 13.51 -26.30
CA PRO A 24 -9.21 14.89 -26.74
C PRO A 24 -7.87 15.39 -27.31
N PRO A 25 -7.89 16.24 -28.35
CA PRO A 25 -6.68 16.89 -28.85
C PRO A 25 -5.93 17.60 -27.72
N GLY A 26 -4.60 17.49 -27.69
CA GLY A 26 -3.78 18.07 -26.62
C GLY A 26 -3.65 17.22 -25.36
N TYR A 27 -4.25 16.01 -25.29
CA TYR A 27 -4.05 15.07 -24.19
C TYR A 27 -3.28 13.81 -24.62
N THR A 28 -2.55 13.23 -23.67
CA THR A 28 -1.86 11.93 -23.79
C THR A 28 -2.38 10.99 -22.70
N LEU A 29 -2.61 9.73 -23.07
CA LEU A 29 -2.94 8.68 -22.13
C LEU A 29 -1.69 8.29 -21.32
N LYS A 30 -1.72 8.48 -20.01
CA LYS A 30 -0.69 7.99 -19.09
C LYS A 30 -1.24 6.95 -18.13
N THR A 31 -0.43 5.96 -17.81
CA THR A 31 -0.73 4.93 -16.82
C THR A 31 0.05 5.24 -15.55
N ARG A 32 -0.61 5.44 -14.41
CA ARG A 32 0.03 5.84 -13.15
C ARG A 32 -0.30 4.92 -12.00
N THR A 33 0.64 4.75 -11.09
CA THR A 33 0.45 4.03 -9.81
C THR A 33 -0.54 4.80 -8.92
N ARG A 34 -1.37 4.09 -8.16
CA ARG A 34 -2.30 4.73 -7.20
C ARG A 34 -1.56 5.00 -5.89
N LEU A 35 -0.75 6.07 -5.86
CA LEU A 35 0.08 6.41 -4.69
C LEU A 35 -0.73 6.50 -3.39
N GLY A 36 -1.98 6.97 -3.42
CA GLY A 36 -2.84 6.99 -2.24
C GLY A 36 -3.05 5.60 -1.62
N LEU A 37 -3.25 4.55 -2.43
CA LEU A 37 -3.35 3.18 -1.91
C LEU A 37 -2.01 2.64 -1.43
N VAL A 38 -0.92 2.99 -2.12
CA VAL A 38 0.43 2.57 -1.72
C VAL A 38 0.78 3.16 -0.35
N ILE A 39 0.58 4.48 -0.17
CA ILE A 39 0.88 5.17 1.07
C ILE A 39 -0.05 4.68 2.18
N ALA A 40 -1.36 4.60 1.94
CA ALA A 40 -2.30 4.11 2.94
C ALA A 40 -1.95 2.67 3.36
N GLY A 41 -1.70 1.78 2.40
CA GLY A 41 -1.32 0.40 2.69
C GLY A 41 0.01 0.29 3.43
N ALA A 42 1.04 1.04 3.01
CA ALA A 42 2.36 1.04 3.65
C ALA A 42 2.29 1.56 5.09
N VAL A 43 1.55 2.64 5.33
CA VAL A 43 1.39 3.20 6.68
C VAL A 43 0.59 2.23 7.55
N THR A 44 -0.57 1.75 7.10
CA THR A 44 -1.42 0.84 7.88
C THR A 44 -0.73 -0.49 8.19
N PHE A 45 -0.10 -1.13 7.20
CA PHE A 45 0.65 -2.37 7.41
C PHE A 45 1.89 -2.13 8.28
N GLY A 46 2.66 -1.09 7.96
CA GLY A 46 3.92 -0.80 8.61
C GLY A 46 3.76 -0.46 10.09
N THR A 47 2.76 0.34 10.46
CA THR A 47 2.51 0.70 11.87
C THR A 47 2.01 -0.49 12.68
N ALA A 48 1.08 -1.28 12.14
CA ALA A 48 0.57 -2.47 12.81
C ALA A 48 1.67 -3.50 13.02
N TYR A 49 2.42 -3.83 11.97
CA TYR A 49 3.53 -4.79 12.08
C TYR A 49 4.65 -4.29 13.00
N ALA A 50 4.97 -3.00 12.99
CA ALA A 50 5.95 -2.43 13.92
C ALA A 50 5.49 -2.58 15.38
N ALA A 51 4.19 -2.42 15.67
CA ALA A 51 3.63 -2.67 16.98
C ALA A 51 3.72 -4.16 17.38
N SER A 52 3.48 -5.09 16.45
CA SER A 52 3.66 -6.53 16.69
C SER A 52 5.12 -6.86 17.01
N VAL A 53 6.07 -6.32 16.24
CA VAL A 53 7.51 -6.51 16.48
C VAL A 53 7.91 -5.94 17.84
N ALA A 54 7.46 -4.72 18.17
CA ALA A 54 7.75 -4.12 19.47
C ALA A 54 7.20 -4.96 20.62
N THR A 55 5.98 -5.49 20.48
CA THR A 55 5.36 -6.39 21.45
C THR A 55 6.16 -7.69 21.61
N ALA A 56 6.59 -8.29 20.49
CA ALA A 56 7.41 -9.50 20.49
C ALA A 56 8.76 -9.27 21.21
N VAL A 57 9.44 -8.17 20.89
CA VAL A 57 10.75 -7.83 21.48
C VAL A 57 10.63 -7.56 22.98
N VAL A 58 9.64 -6.75 23.38
CA VAL A 58 9.41 -6.43 24.80
C VAL A 58 8.96 -7.67 25.58
N GLY A 59 8.12 -8.51 24.99
CA GLY A 59 7.67 -9.77 25.60
C GLY A 59 8.79 -10.77 25.77
N THR A 60 9.58 -11.02 24.72
CA THR A 60 10.71 -11.95 24.77
C THR A 60 11.79 -11.51 25.75
N ALA A 61 12.07 -10.19 25.85
CA ALA A 61 12.97 -9.64 26.86
C ALA A 61 12.48 -9.91 28.31
N GLN A 62 11.18 -10.10 28.51
CA GLN A 62 10.56 -10.45 29.79
C GLN A 62 10.38 -11.96 30.00
N GLY A 63 10.81 -12.80 29.04
CA GLY A 63 10.71 -14.26 29.11
C GLY A 63 9.50 -14.87 28.40
N SER A 64 8.63 -14.06 27.79
CA SER A 64 7.47 -14.53 27.01
C SER A 64 7.88 -15.02 25.63
N THR A 65 8.10 -16.32 25.50
CA THR A 65 8.49 -16.97 24.23
C THR A 65 7.29 -17.21 23.29
N GLU A 66 6.08 -17.26 23.85
CA GLU A 66 4.81 -17.41 23.14
C GLU A 66 4.50 -16.25 22.19
N LEU A 67 5.17 -15.10 22.37
CA LEU A 67 5.04 -13.89 21.54
C LEU A 67 6.04 -13.83 20.38
N ILE A 68 7.01 -14.75 20.31
CA ILE A 68 7.97 -14.85 19.19
C ILE A 68 7.29 -14.87 17.81
N PRO A 69 6.15 -15.55 17.60
CA PRO A 69 5.50 -15.60 16.30
C PRO A 69 5.11 -14.23 15.75
N LEU A 70 4.91 -13.19 16.58
CA LEU A 70 4.60 -11.81 16.14
C LEU A 70 5.69 -11.17 15.27
N LEU A 71 6.90 -11.74 15.23
CA LEU A 71 7.96 -11.36 14.29
C LEU A 71 7.67 -11.76 12.85
N VAL A 72 6.67 -12.62 12.61
CA VAL A 72 6.21 -12.98 11.27
C VAL A 72 5.03 -12.09 10.91
N PRO A 73 5.12 -11.25 9.85
CA PRO A 73 4.02 -10.39 9.47
C PRO A 73 2.79 -11.20 9.03
N VAL A 74 1.59 -10.67 9.30
CA VAL A 74 0.27 -11.22 8.93
C VAL A 74 -0.07 -12.55 9.62
N VAL A 75 0.79 -13.56 9.51
CA VAL A 75 0.57 -14.91 10.04
C VAL A 75 0.98 -15.01 11.51
N GLY A 76 1.94 -14.21 11.94
CA GLY A 76 2.43 -14.20 13.32
C GLY A 76 1.35 -14.01 14.38
N PRO A 77 0.49 -12.98 14.27
CA PRO A 77 -0.61 -12.79 15.21
C PRO A 77 -1.57 -13.98 15.27
N MET A 78 -1.80 -14.67 14.13
CA MET A 78 -2.66 -15.86 14.08
C MET A 78 -2.03 -17.07 14.77
N ILE A 79 -0.72 -17.24 14.66
CA ILE A 79 0.03 -18.28 15.38
C ILE A 79 0.13 -17.95 16.87
N THR A 80 0.19 -16.66 17.21
CA THR A 80 0.32 -16.19 18.60
C THR A 80 -0.92 -16.52 19.43
N ILE A 81 -2.11 -16.54 18.81
CA ILE A 81 -3.37 -16.86 19.51
C ILE A 81 -3.33 -18.23 20.22
N PRO A 82 -3.03 -19.35 19.54
CA PRO A 82 -2.95 -20.64 20.21
C PRO A 82 -1.73 -20.74 21.13
N THR A 83 -0.57 -20.16 20.80
CA THR A 83 0.61 -20.23 21.69
C THR A 83 0.38 -19.48 23.00
N TYR A 84 -0.31 -18.35 22.96
CA TYR A 84 -0.68 -17.57 24.14
C TYR A 84 -1.70 -18.31 25.02
N TYR A 85 -2.73 -18.92 24.42
CA TYR A 85 -3.71 -19.75 25.15
C TYR A 85 -3.10 -20.97 25.84
N LEU A 86 -2.08 -21.59 25.22
CA LEU A 86 -1.41 -22.77 25.77
C LEU A 86 -0.41 -22.42 26.87
N ALA A 87 0.20 -21.24 26.81
CA ALA A 87 1.21 -20.80 27.77
C ALA A 87 0.60 -20.14 29.02
N GLU A 88 -0.49 -19.41 28.87
CA GLU A 88 -1.08 -18.62 29.94
C GLU A 88 -2.53 -19.04 30.20
N SER A 89 -2.74 -19.74 31.32
CA SER A 89 -4.07 -19.87 31.95
C SER A 89 -4.49 -18.52 32.58
N ARG A 90 -4.55 -17.44 31.79
CA ARG A 90 -4.93 -16.09 32.24
C ARG A 90 -6.41 -15.81 31.96
N ASP A 91 -7.10 -15.22 32.94
CA ASP A 91 -8.51 -14.79 32.85
C ASP A 91 -8.78 -13.75 31.74
N ASP A 92 -7.74 -13.06 31.25
CA ASP A 92 -7.85 -11.98 30.25
C ASP A 92 -7.70 -12.45 28.79
N GLY A 93 -7.67 -13.78 28.54
CA GLY A 93 -7.38 -14.36 27.23
C GLY A 93 -8.24 -13.82 26.09
N GLY A 94 -9.50 -13.49 26.35
CA GLY A 94 -10.41 -12.94 25.33
C GLY A 94 -9.97 -11.60 24.75
N THR A 95 -9.42 -10.71 25.58
CA THR A 95 -8.95 -9.38 25.14
C THR A 95 -7.71 -9.49 24.27
N ALA A 96 -6.73 -10.31 24.69
CA ALA A 96 -5.50 -10.54 23.94
C ALA A 96 -5.79 -11.15 22.56
N VAL A 97 -6.69 -12.13 22.50
CA VAL A 97 -7.13 -12.76 21.25
C VAL A 97 -7.82 -11.76 20.34
N GLY A 98 -8.70 -10.91 20.90
CA GLY A 98 -9.36 -9.84 20.14
C GLY A 98 -8.36 -8.87 19.52
N VAL A 99 -7.33 -8.46 20.28
CA VAL A 99 -6.26 -7.57 19.80
C VAL A 99 -5.44 -8.24 18.70
N LEU A 100 -5.06 -9.52 18.87
CA LEU A 100 -4.29 -10.27 17.85
C LEU A 100 -5.09 -10.50 16.56
N MET A 101 -6.40 -10.75 16.67
CA MET A 101 -7.30 -10.85 15.52
C MET A 101 -7.41 -9.52 14.78
N LEU A 102 -7.58 -8.42 15.51
CA LEU A 102 -7.61 -7.09 14.93
C LEU A 102 -6.28 -6.74 14.26
N ASP A 103 -5.15 -7.07 14.89
CA ASP A 103 -3.81 -6.86 14.33
C ASP A 103 -3.62 -7.60 13.00
N ALA A 104 -3.98 -8.89 12.94
CA ALA A 104 -3.92 -9.66 11.69
C ALA A 104 -4.82 -9.06 10.59
N LEU A 105 -6.02 -8.59 10.94
CA LEU A 105 -6.93 -7.95 10.00
C LEU A 105 -6.37 -6.63 9.46
N VAL A 106 -5.78 -5.81 10.34
CA VAL A 106 -5.17 -4.53 9.95
C VAL A 106 -3.95 -4.76 9.08
N GLN A 107 -3.06 -5.70 9.44
CA GLN A 107 -1.89 -6.04 8.65
C GLN A 107 -2.27 -6.60 7.28
N SER A 108 -3.21 -7.55 7.21
CA SER A 108 -3.68 -8.09 5.93
C SER A 108 -4.38 -7.04 5.07
N GLY A 109 -5.23 -6.19 5.65
CA GLY A 109 -5.87 -5.08 4.95
C GLY A 109 -4.87 -4.06 4.41
N GLY A 110 -3.89 -3.66 5.21
CA GLY A 110 -2.81 -2.76 4.79
C GLY A 110 -1.96 -3.36 3.66
N LEU A 111 -1.60 -4.64 3.77
CA LEU A 111 -0.85 -5.35 2.73
C LEU A 111 -1.64 -5.45 1.41
N VAL A 112 -2.95 -5.73 1.48
CA VAL A 112 -3.84 -5.75 0.31
C VAL A 112 -3.91 -4.38 -0.34
N LEU A 113 -4.06 -3.30 0.43
CA LEU A 113 -4.06 -1.93 -0.10
C LEU A 113 -2.73 -1.58 -0.78
N LEU A 114 -1.62 -1.93 -0.15
CA LEU A 114 -0.28 -1.70 -0.67
C LEU A 114 -0.11 -2.42 -2.03
N MET A 115 -0.41 -3.72 -2.06
CA MET A 115 -0.33 -4.53 -3.28
C MET A 115 -1.31 -4.06 -4.36
N ALA A 116 -2.53 -3.68 -3.99
CA ALA A 116 -3.51 -3.13 -4.91
C ALA A 116 -3.04 -1.80 -5.52
N GLY A 117 -2.41 -0.93 -4.71
CA GLY A 117 -1.85 0.34 -5.17
C GLY A 117 -0.73 0.16 -6.21
N LEU A 118 0.13 -0.85 -6.00
CA LEU A 118 1.23 -1.20 -6.90
C LEU A 118 0.75 -1.90 -8.17
N ARG A 119 -0.27 -2.77 -8.08
CA ARG A 119 -0.74 -3.58 -9.20
C ARG A 119 -1.80 -2.89 -10.07
N PHE A 120 -2.76 -2.19 -9.47
CA PHE A 120 -3.88 -1.58 -10.21
C PHE A 120 -3.58 -0.13 -10.58
N LYS A 121 -2.82 0.06 -11.66
CA LYS A 121 -2.53 1.38 -12.20
C LYS A 121 -3.80 2.07 -12.73
N LYS A 122 -3.94 3.38 -12.50
CA LYS A 122 -5.03 4.21 -13.03
C LYS A 122 -4.60 4.81 -14.37
N LYS A 123 -5.52 4.79 -15.35
CA LYS A 123 -5.35 5.46 -16.64
C LYS A 123 -5.95 6.85 -16.54
N GLU A 124 -5.16 7.87 -16.84
CA GLU A 124 -5.59 9.26 -16.86
C GLU A 124 -5.13 9.92 -18.15
N LEU A 125 -5.97 10.82 -18.66
CA LEU A 125 -5.62 11.69 -19.77
C LEU A 125 -4.95 12.92 -19.16
N VAL A 126 -3.73 13.19 -19.61
CA VAL A 126 -2.92 14.30 -19.12
C VAL A 126 -2.68 15.26 -20.27
N ARG A 127 -2.91 16.54 -20.04
CA ARG A 127 -2.69 17.58 -21.06
C ARG A 127 -1.18 17.70 -21.37
N LYS A 128 -0.83 17.89 -22.65
CA LYS A 128 0.55 17.81 -23.17
C LYS A 128 1.40 19.05 -22.87
N ASP A 129 0.75 20.19 -22.65
CA ASP A 129 1.32 21.53 -22.43
C ASP A 129 1.78 21.77 -20.99
N VAL A 130 1.13 21.13 -20.01
CA VAL A 130 1.56 21.14 -18.62
C VAL A 130 2.64 20.08 -18.48
N GLY A 131 3.90 20.53 -18.48
CA GLY A 131 5.06 19.78 -18.02
C GLY A 131 4.83 19.38 -16.57
N LEU A 132 4.03 18.34 -16.37
CA LEU A 132 3.61 17.93 -15.05
C LEU A 132 4.81 17.31 -14.37
N SER A 133 5.41 18.04 -13.45
CA SER A 133 6.35 17.50 -12.48
C SER A 133 5.68 16.32 -11.79
N HIS A 134 6.15 15.12 -12.08
CA HIS A 134 5.59 13.91 -11.48
C HIS A 134 6.69 12.99 -11.02
N VAL A 135 6.56 12.59 -9.77
CA VAL A 135 7.37 11.57 -9.13
C VAL A 135 6.65 10.24 -9.34
N GLU A 136 7.16 9.40 -10.22
CA GLU A 136 6.71 8.03 -10.38
C GLU A 136 7.60 7.11 -9.56
N VAL A 137 6.99 6.46 -8.57
CA VAL A 137 7.65 5.39 -7.80
C VAL A 137 7.31 4.07 -8.48
N THR A 138 8.33 3.42 -9.01
CA THR A 138 8.20 2.19 -9.80
C THR A 138 9.13 1.12 -9.23
N PRO A 139 8.65 -0.12 -9.00
CA PRO A 139 9.56 -1.22 -8.72
C PRO A 139 10.52 -1.38 -9.89
N MET A 140 11.82 -1.32 -9.61
CA MET A 140 12.86 -1.55 -10.60
C MET A 140 13.66 -2.79 -10.19
N PRO A 141 13.96 -3.71 -11.11
CA PRO A 141 14.91 -4.76 -10.81
C PRO A 141 16.28 -4.12 -10.51
N MET A 142 16.89 -4.50 -9.40
CA MET A 142 18.26 -4.12 -9.05
C MET A 142 19.12 -5.37 -8.95
N GLY A 143 19.99 -5.58 -9.93
CA GLY A 143 20.87 -6.75 -9.98
C GLY A 143 20.13 -8.09 -10.15
N VAL A 144 20.86 -9.18 -9.97
CA VAL A 144 20.30 -10.54 -10.07
C VAL A 144 19.50 -10.85 -8.79
N GLY A 145 18.17 -10.75 -8.87
CA GLY A 145 17.24 -11.11 -7.79
C GLY A 145 16.84 -9.97 -6.84
N GLY A 146 17.32 -8.74 -7.03
CA GLY A 146 16.96 -7.61 -6.17
C GLY A 146 15.75 -6.82 -6.65
N LEU A 147 14.91 -6.41 -5.70
CA LEU A 147 13.81 -5.45 -5.88
C LEU A 147 14.26 -4.09 -5.37
N GLY A 148 14.31 -3.09 -6.23
CA GLY A 148 14.56 -1.70 -5.90
C GLY A 148 13.33 -0.81 -6.13
N LEU A 149 13.37 0.39 -5.58
CA LEU A 149 12.38 1.45 -5.83
C LEU A 149 13.05 2.54 -6.68
N GLY A 150 12.60 2.67 -7.93
CA GLY A 150 12.98 3.78 -8.80
C GLY A 150 12.05 4.96 -8.58
N VAL A 151 12.63 6.12 -8.32
CA VAL A 151 11.92 7.40 -8.25
C VAL A 151 12.28 8.18 -9.51
N MET A 152 11.35 8.27 -10.46
CA MET A 152 11.55 9.02 -11.70
C MET A 152 10.78 10.33 -11.66
N GLY A 153 11.47 11.43 -11.93
CA GLY A 153 10.89 12.77 -12.06
C GLY A 153 11.18 13.34 -13.45
N SER A 154 10.18 13.90 -14.11
CA SER A 154 10.40 14.83 -15.23
C SER A 154 10.02 16.23 -14.78
N MET A 155 10.91 17.20 -14.93
CA MET A 155 10.58 18.63 -14.81
C MET A 155 10.08 19.17 -16.14
#